data_AF-A0A953ZD55-F1
#
_entry.id   AF-A0A953ZD55-F1
#
_cell.length_a   1.000
_cell.length_b   1.000
_cell.length_c   1.000
_cell.angle_alpha   90.00
_cell.angle_beta   90.00
_cell.angle_gamma   90.00
#
_symmetry.space_group_name_H-M   'P 1'
#
loop_
_entity.id
_entity.type
_entity.pdbx_description
1 polymer ?
#
loop_
_entity_poly.entity_id
_entity_poly.type
_entity_poly.pdbx_seq_one_letter_code
_entity_poly.pdbx_strand_id
1 'polypeptide(L)' 'GGAIALGHPFGATGIRLVATLVNAMKQREAKRGVVSLCIGGGQGMAALFELPQVIQ' A
#
# COMPACT_ATOMS: atom_id res chain seq x y z
N GLY A 1 0.33 10.15 -4.61
CA GLY A 1 -0.42 9.96 -5.89
C GLY A 1 -0.66 8.49 -6.16
N GLY A 2 -1.69 8.16 -6.94
CA GLY A 2 -2.13 6.78 -7.23
C GLY A 2 -1.78 6.27 -8.63
N ALA A 3 -2.39 5.16 -9.04
CA ALA A 3 -2.14 4.50 -10.32
C ALA A 3 -2.52 5.36 -11.55
N ILE A 4 -3.49 6.27 -11.43
CA ILE A 4 -3.89 7.18 -12.52
C ILE A 4 -2.74 8.12 -12.91
N ALA A 5 -2.03 8.66 -11.91
CA ALA A 5 -0.96 9.63 -12.14
C ALA A 5 0.41 8.98 -12.39
N LEU A 6 0.64 7.79 -11.84
CA LEU A 6 1.96 7.14 -11.81
C LEU A 6 2.02 5.85 -12.65
N GLY A 7 0.90 5.51 -13.31
CA GLY A 7 0.75 4.27 -14.08
C GLY A 7 0.31 3.07 -13.24
N HIS A 8 -0.22 2.06 -13.93
CA HIS A 8 -0.62 0.78 -13.37
C HIS A 8 0.14 -0.38 -14.04
N PRO A 9 1.47 -0.52 -13.80
CA PRO A 9 2.20 -1.68 -14.30
C PRO A 9 1.67 -2.95 -13.62
N PHE A 10 1.18 -3.89 -14.44
CA PHE A 10 0.61 -5.14 -13.97
C PHE A 10 1.66 -5.94 -13.18
N GLY A 11 1.26 -6.54 -12.07
CA GLY A 11 2.16 -7.20 -11.12
C GLY A 11 2.95 -6.26 -10.21
N ALA A 12 3.55 -5.17 -10.73
CA ALA A 12 4.38 -4.26 -9.94
C ALA A 12 3.57 -3.25 -9.09
N THR A 13 2.30 -3.01 -9.42
CA THR A 13 1.47 -2.05 -8.66
C THR A 13 1.28 -2.46 -7.20
N GLY A 14 1.15 -3.75 -6.90
CA GLY A 14 0.95 -4.24 -5.53
C GLY A 14 2.11 -3.83 -4.61
N ILE A 15 3.35 -4.15 -5.01
CA ILE A 15 4.54 -3.81 -4.21
C ILE A 15 4.74 -2.28 -4.11
N ARG A 16 4.43 -1.54 -5.18
CA ARG A 16 4.48 -0.07 -5.18
C ARG A 16 3.53 0.55 -4.15
N LEU A 17 2.29 0.04 -4.07
CA LEU A 17 1.30 0.50 -3.10
C LEU A 17 1.74 0.20 -1.67
N VAL A 18 2.27 -1.00 -1.42
CA VAL A 18 2.82 -1.37 -0.10
C VAL A 18 3.99 -0.49 0.30
N ALA A 19 4.96 -0.26 -0.60
CA ALA A 19 6.10 0.62 -0.33
C ALA A 19 5.66 2.06 -0.04
N THR A 20 4.68 2.57 -0.79
CA THR A 20 4.08 3.89 -0.57
C THR A 20 3.40 3.95 0.80
N LEU A 21 2.61 2.92 1.15
CA LEU A 21 1.92 2.84 2.43
C LEU A 21 2.92 2.85 3.59
N VAL A 22 3.92 1.97 3.57
CA VAL A 22 4.91 1.87 4.66
C VAL A 22 5.67 3.19 4.82
N ASN A 23 6.07 3.83 3.72
CA ASN A 23 6.76 5.13 3.79
C ASN A 23 5.84 6.22 4.39
N ALA A 24 4.57 6.27 3.96
CA ALA A 24 3.60 7.21 4.52
C ALA A 24 3.29 6.93 5.99
N MET A 25 3.20 5.65 6.40
CA MET A 25 2.96 5.27 7.79
C MET A 25 4.12 5.70 8.68
N LYS A 26 5.38 5.53 8.25
CA LYS A 26 6.56 6.03 8.97
C LYS A 26 6.52 7.55 9.15
N GLN A 27 6.22 8.29 8.08
CA GLN A 27 6.14 9.76 8.12
C GLN A 27 4.99 10.29 8.99
N ARG A 28 3.93 9.51 9.13
CA ARG A 28 2.71 9.88 9.88
C ARG A 28 2.63 9.25 11.27
N GLU A 29 3.69 8.54 11.69
CA GLU A 29 3.72 7.76 12.94
C GLU A 29 2.51 6.84 13.09
N ALA A 30 2.01 6.32 11.97
CA ALA A 30 0.81 5.51 11.94
C ALA A 30 1.15 4.05 12.27
N LYS A 31 0.48 3.49 13.27
CA LYS A 31 0.64 2.10 13.67
C LYS A 31 0.12 1.12 12.62
N ARG A 32 -1.02 1.43 11.98
CA ARG A 32 -1.73 0.53 11.06
C ARG A 32 -2.03 1.21 9.74
N GLY A 33 -1.99 0.43 8.67
CA GLY A 33 -2.32 0.87 7.33
C GLY A 33 -2.85 -0.28 6.50
N VAL A 34 -3.63 0.03 5.46
CA VAL A 34 -4.23 -0.97 4.58
C VAL A 34 -3.93 -0.61 3.13
N VAL A 35 -3.59 -1.62 2.34
CA VAL A 35 -3.61 -1.55 0.87
C VAL A 35 -4.78 -2.39 0.38
N SER A 36 -5.49 -1.90 -0.63
CA SER A 36 -6.46 -2.70 -1.40
C SER A 36 -6.32 -2.42 -2.89
N LEU A 37 -6.74 -3.39 -3.70
CA LEU A 37 -6.80 -3.28 -5.15
C LEU A 37 -7.93 -4.15 -5.73
N CYS A 38 -8.54 -3.67 -6.81
CA CYS A 38 -9.34 -4.50 -7.69
C CYS A 38 -8.43 -5.32 -8.62
N ILE A 39 -8.94 -6.46 -9.09
CA ILE A 39 -8.26 -7.35 -10.01
C ILE A 39 -9.24 -7.70 -11.13
N GLY A 40 -8.76 -7.69 -12.38
CA GLY A 40 -9.55 -8.11 -13.55
C GLY A 40 -10.15 -9.50 -13.35
N GLY A 41 -11.36 -9.74 -13.88
CA GLY A 41 -12.10 -10.99 -13.63
C GLY A 41 -12.92 -10.98 -12.33
N GLY A 42 -13.19 -9.80 -11.76
CA GLY A 42 -14.12 -9.64 -10.63
C GLY A 42 -13.55 -10.04 -9.27
N GLN A 43 -12.22 -9.97 -9.11
CA GLN A 43 -11.54 -10.31 -7.86
C GLN A 43 -11.04 -9.05 -7.13
N GLY A 44 -10.66 -9.20 -5.87
CA GLY A 44 -10.07 -8.13 -5.08
C GLY A 44 -9.08 -8.68 -4.05
N MET A 45 -8.17 -7.81 -3.62
CA MET A 45 -7.21 -8.12 -2.57
C MET A 45 -7.14 -6.96 -1.59
N ALA A 46 -7.00 -7.28 -0.31
CA ALA A 46 -6.68 -6.32 0.74
C ALA A 46 -5.63 -6.92 1.69
N ALA A 47 -4.74 -6.07 2.18
CA ALA A 47 -3.72 -6.44 3.16
C ALA A 47 -3.59 -5.34 4.21
N LEU A 48 -3.59 -5.75 5.48
CA LEU A 48 -3.34 -4.87 6.62
C LEU A 48 -1.88 -5.01 7.06
N PHE A 49 -1.23 -3.87 7.26
CA PHE A 49 0.13 -3.77 7.74
C PHE A 49 0.12 -3.09 9.11
N GLU A 50 0.87 -3.65 10.05
CA GLU A 50 1.17 -3.04 11.33
C GLU A 50 2.66 -2.78 11.40
N LEU A 51 3.06 -1.53 11.65
CA LEU A 51 4.45 -1.19 11.88
C LEU A 51 4.76 -1.37 13.37
N PRO A 52 5.85 -2.05 13.73
CA PRO A 52 6.33 -2.04 15.10
C PRO A 52 6.68 -0.60 15.45
N GLN A 53 6.12 -0.09 16.55
CA GLN A 53 6.55 1.19 17.11
C GLN A 53 7.96 1.00 17.66
N VAL A 54 8.95 1.23 16.81
CA VAL A 54 10.32 1.45 17.25
C VAL A 54 10.29 2.83 17.88
N ILE A 55 10.33 2.84 19.21
CA ILE A 55 10.64 4.03 20.00
C ILE A 55 11.96 4.56 19.42
N GLN A 56 11.92 5.70 18.73
CA GLN A 56 13.14 6.45 18.44
C GLN A 56 13.54 7.23 19.69
#